data_AF-A0A7C5WQS7-F1
#
_entry.id   AF-A0A7C5WQS7-F1
#
_cell.length_a   1.000
_cell.length_b   1.000
_cell.length_c   1.000
_cell.angle_alpha   90.00
_cell.angle_beta   90.00
_cell.angle_gamma   90.00
#
_symmetry.space_group_name_H-M   'P 1'
#
loop_
_entity.id
_entity.type
_entity.pdbx_description
1 polymer ?
#
loop_
_entity_poly.entity_id
_entity_poly.type
_entity_poly.pdbx_seq_one_letter_code
_entity_poly.pdbx_strand_id
1 'polypeptide(L)'
;MPEPTLPRSVRFLVAPAAAITLIGAFAGIAASILGTPQILWSTLGFSIIAAIAASMGISAGLGRFAAGYGMATLCIGGTIAVAAGFSMLDLKPNLHANPTLTRLLMPWVAVQVIASACIVLGGAVAVLSRSTDSWRLLIRG
;
A
#
# COMPACT_ATOMS: atom_id res chain seq x y z
N MET A 1 -22.08 -7.33 -20.68
CA MET A 1 -22.67 -6.43 -19.66
C MET A 1 -21.55 -5.53 -19.17
N PRO A 2 -21.64 -4.19 -19.32
CA PRO A 2 -20.60 -3.29 -18.82
C PRO A 2 -20.50 -3.44 -17.30
N GLU A 3 -19.30 -3.78 -16.79
CA GLU A 3 -19.08 -3.88 -15.35
C GLU A 3 -19.31 -2.51 -14.69
N PRO A 4 -19.95 -2.46 -13.50
CA PRO A 4 -20.17 -1.22 -12.79
C PRO A 4 -18.82 -0.59 -12.45
N THR A 5 -18.61 0.63 -12.94
CA THR A 5 -17.44 1.43 -12.61
C THR A 5 -17.47 1.80 -11.12
N LEU A 6 -16.28 1.92 -10.53
CA LEU A 6 -16.12 2.19 -9.09
C LEU A 6 -16.94 3.40 -8.63
N PRO A 7 -17.62 3.33 -7.45
CA PRO A 7 -18.23 4.50 -6.86
C PRO A 7 -17.19 5.62 -6.70
N ARG A 8 -17.55 6.83 -7.12
CA ARG A 8 -16.65 8.01 -7.16
C ARG A 8 -15.90 8.21 -5.84
N SER A 9 -16.55 7.93 -4.71
CA SER A 9 -16.02 8.00 -3.35
C SER A 9 -14.80 7.10 -3.12
N VAL A 10 -14.79 5.89 -3.67
CA VAL A 10 -13.68 4.94 -3.49
C VAL A 10 -12.47 5.35 -4.32
N ARG A 11 -12.68 5.96 -5.50
CA ARG A 11 -11.59 6.55 -6.30
C ARG A 11 -10.91 7.69 -5.55
N PHE A 12 -11.72 8.55 -4.91
CA PHE A 12 -11.22 9.65 -4.08
C PHE A 12 -10.47 9.18 -2.83
N LEU A 13 -10.67 7.94 -2.37
CA LEU A 13 -9.90 7.39 -1.24
C LEU A 13 -8.61 6.69 -1.70
N VAL A 14 -8.71 5.88 -2.76
CA VAL A 14 -7.59 5.04 -3.24
C VAL A 14 -6.51 5.87 -3.93
N ALA A 15 -6.87 6.88 -4.72
CA ALA A 15 -5.90 7.71 -5.44
C ALA A 15 -4.95 8.49 -4.50
N PRO A 16 -5.43 9.25 -3.50
CA PRO A 16 -4.53 9.95 -2.57
C PRO A 16 -3.79 8.98 -1.66
N ALA A 17 -4.41 7.88 -1.21
CA ALA A 17 -3.72 6.87 -0.42
C ALA A 17 -2.55 6.26 -1.20
N ALA A 18 -2.77 5.91 -2.48
CA ALA A 18 -1.72 5.42 -3.37
C ALA A 18 -0.62 6.46 -3.59
N ALA A 19 -0.98 7.74 -3.79
CA ALA A 19 -0.01 8.84 -3.91
C ALA A 19 0.84 9.02 -2.65
N ILE A 20 0.24 8.94 -1.46
CA ILE A 20 0.97 9.00 -0.18
C ILE A 20 1.96 7.84 -0.07
N THR A 21 1.56 6.61 -0.43
CA THR A 21 2.49 5.46 -0.49
C THR A 21 3.57 5.63 -1.53
N LEU A 22 3.30 6.28 -2.66
CA LEU A 22 4.33 6.55 -3.68
C LEU A 22 5.39 7.52 -3.13
N ILE A 23 4.94 8.64 -2.55
CA ILE A 23 5.84 9.63 -1.91
C ILE A 23 6.63 8.95 -0.79
N GLY A 24 5.95 8.14 0.01
CA GLY A 24 6.57 7.30 1.03
C GLY A 24 7.65 6.41 0.42
N ALA A 25 7.34 5.62 -0.59
CA ALA A 25 8.29 4.71 -1.23
C ALA A 25 9.57 5.44 -1.71
N PHE A 26 9.44 6.62 -2.31
CA PHE A 26 10.60 7.45 -2.67
C PHE A 26 11.41 7.91 -1.46
N ALA A 27 10.77 8.33 -0.37
CA ALA A 27 11.47 8.67 0.86
C ALA A 27 12.22 7.47 1.47
N GLY A 28 11.68 6.25 1.36
CA GLY A 28 12.37 5.02 1.78
C GLY A 28 13.58 4.67 0.94
N ILE A 29 13.48 4.82 -0.38
CA ILE A 29 14.61 4.68 -1.30
C ILE A 29 15.69 5.70 -0.95
N ALA A 30 15.33 6.98 -0.79
CA ALA A 30 16.26 8.03 -0.41
C ALA A 30 16.94 7.76 0.94
N ALA A 31 16.18 7.35 1.96
CA ALA A 31 16.73 7.00 3.27
C ALA A 31 17.67 5.77 3.21
N SER A 32 17.36 4.79 2.36
CA SER A 32 18.19 3.59 2.19
C SER A 32 19.50 3.86 1.43
N ILE A 33 19.53 4.87 0.55
CA ILE A 33 20.73 5.22 -0.24
C ILE A 33 21.56 6.32 0.45
N LEU A 34 20.92 7.37 0.96
CA LEU A 34 21.57 8.57 1.48
C LEU A 34 21.72 8.56 3.00
N GLY A 35 20.88 7.80 3.71
CA GLY A 35 20.79 7.85 5.17
C GLY A 35 21.66 6.83 5.89
N THR A 36 22.22 5.83 5.19
CA THR A 36 22.91 4.69 5.80
C THR A 36 24.33 4.50 5.24
N PRO A 37 25.33 4.17 6.09
CA PRO A 37 26.66 3.78 5.62
C PRO A 37 26.69 2.37 5.01
N GLN A 38 25.65 1.56 5.26
CA GLN A 38 25.44 0.26 4.64
C GLN A 38 24.06 0.22 3.99
N ILE A 39 24.03 -0.02 2.68
CA ILE A 39 22.79 -0.11 1.89
C ILE A 39 21.95 -1.28 2.42
N LEU A 40 20.78 -0.99 2.98
CA LEU A 40 19.78 -2.00 3.30
C LEU A 40 19.08 -2.44 2.00
N TRP A 41 19.71 -3.38 1.29
CA TRP A 41 19.20 -3.91 0.01
C TRP A 41 17.77 -4.43 0.08
N SER A 42 17.40 -5.08 1.19
CA SER A 42 16.05 -5.62 1.40
C SER A 42 15.03 -4.49 1.52
N THR A 43 15.26 -3.51 2.41
CA THR A 43 14.39 -2.34 2.60
C THR A 43 14.26 -1.49 1.32
N LEU A 44 15.36 -1.35 0.57
CA LEU A 44 15.37 -0.69 -0.73
C LEU A 44 14.52 -1.45 -1.76
N GLY A 45 14.66 -2.77 -1.84
CA GLY A 45 13.86 -3.64 -2.71
C GLY A 45 12.36 -3.55 -2.41
N PHE A 46 11.97 -3.60 -1.14
CA PHE A 46 10.57 -3.45 -0.74
C PHE A 46 10.02 -2.06 -1.06
N SER A 47 10.84 -1.01 -0.91
CA SER A 47 10.45 0.35 -1.28
C SER A 47 10.21 0.49 -2.79
N ILE A 48 11.03 -0.14 -3.62
CA ILE A 48 10.84 -0.15 -5.09
C ILE A 48 9.54 -0.89 -5.45
N ILE A 49 9.29 -2.05 -4.86
CA ILE A 49 8.04 -2.80 -5.07
C ILE A 49 6.83 -1.97 -4.65
N ALA A 50 6.90 -1.31 -3.50
CA ALA A 50 5.87 -0.42 -3.01
C ALA A 50 5.64 0.77 -3.95
N ALA A 51 6.69 1.35 -4.54
CA ALA A 51 6.57 2.43 -5.54
C ALA A 51 5.84 1.94 -6.81
N ILE A 52 6.22 0.77 -7.33
CA ILE A 52 5.58 0.17 -8.51
C ILE A 52 4.11 -0.12 -8.22
N ALA A 53 3.82 -0.77 -7.09
CA ALA A 53 2.45 -1.06 -6.67
C ALA A 53 1.62 0.23 -6.47
N ALA A 54 2.19 1.25 -5.83
CA ALA A 54 1.52 2.54 -5.63
C ALA A 54 1.23 3.25 -6.96
N SER A 55 2.14 3.20 -7.95
CA SER A 55 1.88 3.76 -9.28
C SER A 55 0.74 3.04 -10.01
N MET A 56 0.62 1.72 -9.83
CA MET A 56 -0.53 0.94 -10.28
C MET A 56 -1.81 1.30 -9.52
N GLY A 57 -1.70 1.60 -8.21
CA GLY A 57 -2.80 2.07 -7.37
C GLY A 57 -3.34 3.44 -7.80
N ILE A 58 -2.47 4.37 -8.22
CA ILE A 58 -2.85 5.68 -8.75
C ILE A 58 -3.56 5.52 -10.10
N SER A 59 -3.01 4.70 -11.00
CA SER A 59 -3.63 4.44 -12.30
C SER A 59 -4.95 3.69 -12.16
N ALA A 60 -5.08 2.82 -11.16
CA ALA A 60 -6.38 2.35 -10.70
C ALA A 60 -7.25 3.53 -10.25
N GLY A 61 -6.85 4.33 -9.25
CA GLY A 61 -7.61 5.49 -8.76
C GLY A 61 -8.19 6.41 -9.86
N LEU A 62 -7.41 6.65 -10.91
CA LEU A 62 -7.77 7.46 -12.08
C LEU A 62 -8.78 6.81 -13.04
N GLY A 63 -9.10 5.54 -12.84
CA GLY A 63 -10.11 4.82 -13.61
C GLY A 63 -9.61 4.13 -14.88
N ARG A 64 -8.29 3.86 -15.00
CA ARG A 64 -7.74 3.14 -16.16
C ARG A 64 -8.13 1.65 -16.23
N PHE A 65 -8.54 1.05 -15.11
CA PHE A 65 -9.06 -0.32 -15.11
C PHE A 65 -10.58 -0.31 -15.25
N ALA A 66 -11.06 -0.73 -16.43
CA ALA A 66 -12.48 -0.82 -16.75
C ALA A 66 -13.11 -2.14 -16.27
N ALA A 67 -12.31 -3.19 -16.04
CA ALA A 67 -12.78 -4.49 -15.56
C ALA A 67 -11.93 -5.01 -14.39
N GLY A 68 -12.56 -5.63 -13.39
CA GLY A 68 -11.86 -6.30 -12.27
C GLY A 68 -11.19 -5.38 -11.24
N TYR A 69 -11.58 -4.11 -11.21
CA TYR A 69 -10.92 -3.06 -10.41
C TYR A 69 -10.76 -3.40 -8.93
N GLY A 70 -11.80 -3.92 -8.27
CA GLY A 70 -11.76 -4.20 -6.82
C GLY A 70 -10.72 -5.27 -6.45
N MET A 71 -10.54 -6.29 -7.30
CA MET A 71 -9.51 -7.30 -7.11
C MET A 71 -8.11 -6.74 -7.37
N ALA A 72 -7.97 -5.88 -8.38
CA ALA A 72 -6.70 -5.21 -8.67
C ALA A 72 -6.27 -4.31 -7.49
N THR A 73 -7.17 -3.51 -6.93
CA THR A 73 -6.85 -2.65 -5.77
C THR A 73 -6.58 -3.42 -4.50
N LEU A 74 -7.28 -4.55 -4.26
CA LEU A 74 -6.95 -5.45 -3.16
C LEU A 74 -5.55 -6.04 -3.31
N CYS A 75 -5.17 -6.48 -4.51
CA CYS A 75 -3.86 -7.06 -4.77
C CYS A 75 -2.75 -6.01 -4.61
N ILE A 76 -2.98 -4.78 -5.10
CA ILE A 76 -2.07 -3.64 -4.93
C ILE A 76 -1.91 -3.30 -3.45
N GLY A 77 -3.02 -3.14 -2.73
CA GLY A 77 -3.01 -2.84 -1.29
C GLY A 77 -2.32 -3.93 -0.48
N GLY A 78 -2.59 -5.20 -0.79
CA GLY A 78 -1.94 -6.37 -0.16
C GLY A 78 -0.44 -6.40 -0.42
N THR A 79 0.00 -6.09 -1.65
CA THR A 79 1.43 -6.03 -2.00
C THR A 79 2.14 -4.94 -1.19
N ILE A 80 1.54 -3.76 -1.06
CA ILE A 80 2.09 -2.66 -0.25
C ILE A 80 2.13 -3.05 1.23
N ALA A 81 1.08 -3.68 1.76
CA ALA A 81 1.02 -4.12 3.15
C ALA A 81 2.10 -5.16 3.47
N VAL A 82 2.31 -6.14 2.57
CA VAL A 82 3.36 -7.15 2.71
C VAL A 82 4.75 -6.52 2.64
N ALA A 83 4.99 -5.62 1.67
CA ALA A 83 6.26 -4.91 1.54
C ALA A 83 6.59 -4.06 2.79
N ALA A 84 5.59 -3.37 3.35
CA ALA A 84 5.72 -2.61 4.59
C ALA A 84 6.00 -3.54 5.79
N GLY A 85 5.30 -4.67 5.89
CA GLY A 85 5.50 -5.67 6.94
C GLY A 85 6.89 -6.29 6.92
N PHE A 86 7.38 -6.67 5.74
CA PHE A 86 8.75 -7.18 5.58
C PHE A 86 9.80 -6.12 5.88
N SER A 87 9.58 -4.86 5.49
CA SER A 87 10.46 -3.75 5.88
C SER A 87 10.52 -3.60 7.40
N MET A 88 9.39 -3.76 8.11
CA MET A 88 9.34 -3.72 9.58
C MET A 88 10.13 -4.87 10.23
N LEU A 89 10.08 -6.07 9.64
CA LEU A 89 10.85 -7.23 10.10
C LEU A 89 12.35 -7.05 9.88
N ASP A 90 12.74 -6.44 8.76
CA ASP A 90 14.14 -6.13 8.43
C ASP A 90 14.70 -5.00 9.30
N LEU A 91 13.86 -4.04 9.72
CA LEU A 91 14.25 -2.97 10.63
C LEU A 91 14.41 -3.41 12.09
N LYS A 92 13.67 -4.43 12.54
CA LYS A 92 13.75 -4.96 13.92
C LYS A 92 15.14 -5.38 14.39
N PRO A 93 15.93 -6.17 13.64
CA PRO A 93 17.30 -6.50 14.03
C PRO A 93 18.23 -5.28 13.94
N ASN A 94 17.96 -4.35 13.03
CA ASN A 94 18.75 -3.12 12.86
C ASN A 94 18.49 -2.06 13.95
N LEU A 95 17.42 -2.18 14.74
CA LEU A 95 17.13 -1.32 15.91
C LEU A 95 18.28 -1.28 16.92
N HIS A 96 18.86 -2.44 17.18
CA HIS A 96 19.91 -2.59 18.19
C HIS A 96 21.26 -2.07 17.67
N ALA A 97 21.44 -1.99 16.35
CA ALA A 97 22.67 -1.53 15.73
C ALA A 97 22.69 0.00 15.54
N ASN A 98 21.57 0.64 15.19
CA ASN A 98 21.51 2.08 14.91
C ASN A 98 20.16 2.73 15.32
N PRO A 99 19.98 3.11 16.60
CA PRO A 99 18.69 3.57 17.14
C PRO A 99 18.19 4.90 16.52
N THR A 100 19.11 5.76 16.07
CA THR A 100 18.78 7.06 15.44
C THR A 100 18.10 6.86 14.09
N LEU A 101 18.54 5.85 13.34
CA LEU A 101 18.09 5.56 11.98
C LEU A 101 16.73 4.86 12.00
N THR A 102 16.52 3.97 12.97
CA THR A 102 15.21 3.38 13.23
C THR A 102 14.18 4.43 13.61
N ARG A 103 14.49 5.37 14.50
CA ARG A 103 13.51 6.40 14.90
C ARG A 103 12.99 7.21 13.73
N LEU A 104 13.82 7.39 12.69
CA LEU A 104 13.44 8.08 11.46
C LEU A 104 12.59 7.19 10.54
N LEU A 105 12.89 5.90 10.43
CA LEU A 105 12.21 4.98 9.52
C LEU A 105 10.94 4.32 10.10
N MET A 106 10.82 4.14 11.42
CA MET A 106 9.61 3.61 12.06
C MET A 106 8.33 4.38 11.73
N PRO A 107 8.28 5.72 11.87
CA PRO A 107 7.08 6.48 11.52
C PRO A 107 6.78 6.38 10.03
N TRP A 108 7.81 6.24 9.19
CA TRP A 108 7.64 6.07 7.75
C TRP A 108 7.00 4.73 7.39
N VAL A 109 7.48 3.61 7.95
CA VAL A 109 6.84 2.29 7.75
C VAL A 109 5.41 2.30 8.30
N ALA A 110 5.17 2.96 9.44
CA ALA A 110 3.82 3.09 10.01
C ALA A 110 2.87 3.84 9.06
N VAL A 111 3.33 4.91 8.42
CA VAL A 111 2.54 5.64 7.40
C VAL A 111 2.22 4.74 6.21
N GLN A 112 3.16 3.90 5.75
CA GLN A 112 2.89 2.95 4.67
C GLN A 112 1.88 1.88 5.08
N VAL A 113 1.94 1.37 6.30
CA VAL A 113 0.95 0.40 6.81
C VAL A 113 -0.43 1.03 6.83
N ILE A 114 -0.57 2.26 7.35
CA ILE A 114 -1.85 2.98 7.38
C ILE A 114 -2.36 3.24 5.95
N ALA A 115 -1.52 3.71 5.05
CA ALA A 115 -1.88 3.96 3.66
C ALA A 115 -2.31 2.67 2.94
N SER A 116 -1.59 1.55 3.16
CA SER A 116 -1.94 0.24 2.61
C SER A 116 -3.28 -0.26 3.14
N ALA A 117 -3.57 -0.05 4.42
CA ALA A 117 -4.84 -0.40 5.03
C ALA A 117 -5.99 0.38 4.39
N CYS A 118 -5.82 1.68 4.13
CA CYS A 118 -6.81 2.48 3.40
C CYS A 118 -7.05 1.97 1.97
N ILE A 119 -6.01 1.53 1.25
CA ILE A 119 -6.13 0.98 -0.11
C ILE A 119 -6.83 -0.38 -0.09
N VAL A 120 -6.46 -1.26 0.86
CA VAL A 120 -7.09 -2.58 1.06
C VAL A 120 -8.56 -2.42 1.43
N LEU A 121 -8.90 -1.51 2.35
CA LEU A 121 -10.28 -1.22 2.73
C LEU A 121 -11.07 -0.66 1.54
N GLY A 122 -10.50 0.26 0.77
CA GLY A 122 -11.12 0.76 -0.46
C GLY A 122 -11.38 -0.35 -1.50
N GLY A 123 -10.42 -1.27 -1.68
CA GLY A 123 -10.57 -2.45 -2.54
C GLY A 123 -11.61 -3.45 -2.03
N ALA A 124 -11.60 -3.74 -0.73
CA ALA A 124 -12.56 -4.63 -0.08
C ALA A 124 -14.00 -4.09 -0.19
N VAL A 125 -14.20 -2.79 0.06
CA VAL A 125 -15.49 -2.12 -0.12
C VAL A 125 -15.93 -2.18 -1.58
N ALA A 126 -15.01 -1.98 -2.54
CA ALA A 126 -15.33 -2.10 -3.96
C ALA A 126 -15.75 -3.52 -4.36
N VAL A 127 -15.07 -4.56 -3.84
CA VAL A 127 -15.45 -5.97 -4.08
C VAL A 127 -16.79 -6.31 -3.43
N LEU A 128 -16.99 -5.91 -2.17
CA LEU A 128 -18.23 -6.16 -1.43
C LEU A 128 -19.43 -5.39 -2.00
N SER A 129 -19.21 -4.20 -2.56
CA SER A 129 -20.27 -3.42 -3.22
C SER A 129 -20.79 -4.05 -4.52
N ARG A 130 -20.04 -5.01 -5.08
CA ARG A 130 -20.41 -5.71 -6.31
C ARG A 130 -21.47 -6.80 -6.08
N SER A 131 -21.67 -7.26 -4.84
CA SER A 131 -22.72 -8.24 -4.52
C SER A 131 -23.30 -7.98 -3.12
N THR A 132 -24.59 -7.62 -3.07
CA THR A 132 -25.34 -7.38 -1.83
C THR A 132 -25.46 -8.64 -0.97
N ASP A 133 -25.37 -9.82 -1.58
CA ASP A 133 -25.38 -11.12 -0.89
C ASP A 133 -24.09 -11.39 -0.10
N SER A 134 -22.95 -10.79 -0.50
CA SER A 134 -21.68 -10.91 0.24
C SER A 134 -21.71 -10.20 1.60
N TRP A 135 -22.44 -9.10 1.71
CA TRP A 135 -22.63 -8.39 2.99
C TRP A 135 -23.41 -9.24 4.00
N ARG A 136 -24.36 -10.06 3.54
CA ARG A 136 -25.11 -10.97 4.39
C ARG A 136 -24.25 -12.12 4.93
N LEU A 137 -23.25 -12.58 4.17
CA LEU A 137 -22.30 -13.60 4.62
C LEU A 137 -21.31 -13.05 5.65
N LEU A 138 -20.88 -11.78 5.51
CA LEU A 138 -19.94 -11.15 6.45
C LEU A 138 -20.58 -10.75 7.79
N ILE A 139 -21.89 -10.47 7.81
CA ILE A 139 -22.65 -10.18 9.04
C ILE A 139 -23.08 -11.47 9.77
N ARG A 140 -23.13 -12.61 9.07
CA ARG A 140 -23.54 -13.91 9.63
C ARG A 140 -22.38 -14.82 10.03
N GLY A 141 -21.15 -14.50 9.66
CA GLY A 141 -19.94 -15.17 10.14
C GLY A 141 -19.41 -14.47 11.38
#